data_AF-A0A3R9UJQ6-F1
#
_entry.id   AF-A0A3R9UJQ6-F1
#
_cell.length_a   1.000
_cell.length_b   1.000
_cell.length_c   1.000
_cell.angle_alpha   90.00
_cell.angle_beta   90.00
_cell.angle_gamma   90.00
#
_symmetry.space_group_name_H-M   'P 1'
#
loop_
_entity.id
_entity.type
_entity.pdbx_description
1 polymer ?
#
loop_
_entity_poly.entity_id
_entity_poly.type
_entity_poly.pdbx_seq_one_letter_code
_entity_poly.pdbx_strand_id
1 'polypeptide(L)'
;MTAQPEYTGPAGSVPPMRTLAELREALAAYGFPGDRKEFDAELGAVELDDLTRVREITQAYRHRVLLRRDANAAAAIARTTDDVAAELRRKLHEAGAR
;
A
#
# COMPACT_ATOMS: atom_id res chain seq x y z
N MET A 1 28.67 12.13 15.34
CA MET A 1 27.77 11.34 14.46
C MET A 1 26.55 10.98 15.28
N THR A 2 25.40 11.62 15.05
CA THR A 2 24.14 11.25 15.71
C THR A 2 23.35 10.36 14.76
N ALA A 3 23.35 9.06 15.03
CA ALA A 3 22.45 8.12 14.39
C ALA A 3 21.01 8.48 14.81
N GLN A 4 20.13 8.69 13.84
CA GLN A 4 18.70 8.88 14.09
C GLN A 4 18.12 7.59 14.69
N PRO A 5 17.17 7.68 15.63
CA PRO A 5 16.61 6.50 16.27
C PRO A 5 15.86 5.66 15.24
N GLU A 6 16.25 4.39 15.16
CA GLU A 6 15.57 3.33 14.43
C GLU A 6 14.11 3.25 14.93
N TYR A 7 13.17 3.94 14.26
CA TYR A 7 11.75 3.84 14.60
C TYR A 7 11.28 2.42 14.28
N THR A 8 11.37 1.55 15.28
CA THR A 8 10.79 0.21 15.25
C THR A 8 9.34 0.33 15.75
N GLY A 9 8.48 0.92 14.92
CA GLY A 9 7.03 0.91 15.17
C GLY A 9 6.48 -0.52 15.17
N PRO A 10 5.38 -0.80 15.89
CA PRO A 10 4.84 -2.14 16.01
C PRO A 10 4.53 -2.70 14.62
N ALA A 11 5.00 -3.92 14.35
CA ALA A 11 4.70 -4.69 13.15
C ALA A 11 3.18 -4.89 13.05
N GLY A 12 2.50 -3.92 12.42
CA GLY A 12 1.04 -3.88 12.32
C GLY A 12 0.44 -2.48 12.21
N SER A 13 1.13 -1.41 12.64
CA SER A 13 0.62 -0.04 12.47
C SER A 13 0.94 0.51 11.08
N VAL A 14 -0.02 1.17 10.43
CA VAL A 14 0.18 1.89 9.16
C VAL A 14 1.30 2.93 9.36
N PRO A 15 2.33 2.99 8.49
CA PRO A 15 3.39 3.97 8.62
C PRO A 15 2.81 5.39 8.56
N PRO A 16 3.35 6.34 9.33
CA PRO A 16 2.95 7.74 9.19
C PRO A 16 3.24 8.17 7.75
N MET A 17 2.26 8.83 7.12
CA MET A 17 2.33 9.34 5.74
C MET A 17 1.64 10.72 5.65
N ARG A 18 1.64 11.49 6.75
CA ARG A 18 0.97 12.80 6.86
C ARG A 18 1.72 13.89 6.10
N THR A 19 3.03 13.73 5.92
CA THR A 19 3.88 14.65 5.14
C THR A 19 4.50 13.94 3.92
N LEU A 20 4.98 14.73 2.95
CA LEU A 20 5.73 14.19 1.81
C LEU A 20 7.01 13.48 2.25
N ALA A 21 7.68 13.97 3.30
CA ALA A 21 8.88 13.33 3.85
C ALA A 21 8.54 11.95 4.45
N GLU A 22 7.46 11.88 5.24
CA GLU A 22 6.96 10.63 5.79
C GLU A 22 6.55 9.63 4.69
N LEU A 23 5.91 10.12 3.61
CA LEU A 23 5.57 9.27 2.47
C LEU A 23 6.81 8.74 1.74
N ARG A 24 7.85 9.54 1.54
CA ARG A 24 9.12 9.09 0.93
C ARG A 24 9.78 7.97 1.73
N GLU A 25 9.80 8.10 3.05
CA GLU A 25 10.34 7.06 3.93
C GLU A 25 9.46 5.81 3.93
N ALA A 26 8.14 5.98 3.91
CA ALA A 26 7.21 4.85 3.78
C ALA A 26 7.39 4.10 2.44
N LEU A 27 7.62 4.81 1.33
CA LEU A 27 7.90 4.21 0.03
C LEU A 27 9.24 3.49 0.00
N ALA A 28 10.26 4.04 0.67
CA ALA A 28 11.58 3.41 0.78
C ALA A 28 11.52 2.08 1.54
N ALA A 29 10.77 2.05 2.65
CA ALA A 29 10.70 0.91 3.54
C ALA A 29 9.65 -0.14 3.12
N TYR A 30 8.54 0.30 2.53
CA TYR A 30 7.35 -0.54 2.31
C TYR A 30 6.76 -0.44 0.90
N GLY A 31 7.19 0.50 0.07
CA GLY A 31 6.74 0.64 -1.32
C GLY A 31 7.32 -0.43 -2.24
N PHE A 32 6.80 -0.57 -3.46
CA PHE A 32 7.36 -1.45 -4.49
C PHE A 32 8.76 -0.98 -4.90
N PRO A 33 9.64 -1.89 -5.37
CA PRO A 33 10.96 -1.50 -5.86
C PRO A 33 10.85 -0.42 -6.94
N GLY A 34 11.48 0.74 -6.71
CA GLY A 34 11.45 1.88 -7.62
C GLY A 34 10.40 2.95 -7.29
N ASP A 35 9.39 2.66 -6.45
CA ASP A 35 8.30 3.59 -6.14
C ASP A 35 8.81 4.93 -5.60
N ARG A 36 9.81 4.94 -4.71
CA ARG A 36 10.39 6.18 -4.18
C ARG A 36 10.94 7.07 -5.30
N LYS A 37 11.68 6.47 -6.24
CA LYS A 37 12.32 7.20 -7.35
C LYS A 37 11.27 7.72 -8.34
N GLU A 38 10.26 6.90 -8.64
CA GLU A 38 9.16 7.28 -9.54
C GLU A 38 8.33 8.42 -8.91
N PHE A 39 8.00 8.31 -7.63
CA PHE A 39 7.31 9.36 -6.87
C PHE A 39 8.05 10.69 -6.91
N ASP A 40 9.36 10.69 -6.64
CA ASP A 40 10.16 11.91 -6.67
C ASP A 40 10.26 12.50 -8.08
N ALA A 41 10.31 11.67 -9.12
CA ALA A 41 10.32 12.12 -10.51
C ALA A 41 8.97 12.71 -10.94
N GLU A 42 7.86 12.05 -10.61
CA GLU A 42 6.51 12.56 -10.90
C GLU A 42 6.24 13.87 -10.17
N LEU A 43 6.58 13.94 -8.87
CA LEU A 43 6.38 15.16 -8.09
C LEU A 43 7.29 16.31 -8.58
N GLY A 44 8.51 16.01 -9.02
CA GLY A 44 9.44 17.00 -9.56
C GLY A 44 9.06 17.55 -10.94
N ALA A 45 8.13 16.88 -11.65
CA ALA A 45 7.61 17.32 -12.95
C ALA A 45 6.32 18.14 -12.83
N VAL A 46 5.78 18.32 -11.63
CA VAL A 46 4.52 19.04 -11.39
C VAL A 46 4.79 20.48 -10.99
N GLU A 47 4.05 21.39 -11.59
CA GLU A 47 4.06 22.81 -11.21
C GLU A 47 3.59 22.98 -9.75
N LEU A 48 4.28 23.84 -9.00
CA LEU A 48 4.07 23.97 -7.56
C LEU A 48 2.66 24.47 -7.18
N ASP A 49 1.97 25.15 -8.10
CA ASP A 49 0.62 25.66 -7.93
C ASP A 49 -0.47 24.67 -8.38
N ASP A 50 -0.11 23.59 -9.08
CA ASP A 50 -1.04 22.49 -9.39
C ASP A 50 -1.19 21.55 -8.18
N LEU A 51 -1.85 22.07 -7.16
CA LEU A 51 -2.12 21.36 -5.91
C LEU A 51 -3.03 20.14 -6.11
N THR A 52 -3.83 20.12 -7.18
CA THR A 52 -4.67 18.98 -7.53
C THR A 52 -3.79 17.81 -7.94
N ARG A 53 -2.83 18.06 -8.83
CA ARG A 53 -1.92 17.02 -9.32
C ARG A 53 -0.99 16.51 -8.22
N VAL A 54 -0.45 17.40 -7.38
CA VAL A 54 0.33 17.01 -6.19
C VAL A 54 -0.47 16.08 -5.27
N ARG A 55 -1.76 16.39 -5.05
CA ARG A 55 -2.65 15.57 -4.22
C ARG A 55 -2.89 14.20 -4.85
N GLU A 56 -3.13 14.12 -6.15
CA GLU A 56 -3.37 12.85 -6.86
C GLU A 56 -2.17 11.91 -6.73
N ILE A 57 -0.96 12.41 -7.04
CA ILE A 57 0.28 11.63 -6.94
C ILE A 57 0.45 11.13 -5.50
N THR A 58 0.32 12.04 -4.52
CA THR A 58 0.45 11.69 -3.10
C THR A 58 -0.52 10.58 -2.69
N GLN A 59 -1.78 10.65 -3.12
CA GLN A 59 -2.79 9.63 -2.78
C GLN A 59 -2.53 8.29 -3.46
N ALA A 60 -2.11 8.30 -4.73
CA ALA A 60 -1.78 7.08 -5.47
C ALA A 60 -0.67 6.28 -4.76
N TYR A 61 0.41 6.95 -4.36
CA TYR A 61 1.53 6.29 -3.69
C TYR A 61 1.21 5.88 -2.23
N ARG A 62 0.39 6.64 -1.51
CA ARG A 62 -0.13 6.19 -0.20
C ARG A 62 -0.94 4.91 -0.34
N HIS A 63 -1.77 4.81 -1.37
CA HIS A 63 -2.53 3.61 -1.64
C HIS A 63 -1.64 2.40 -1.95
N ARG A 64 -0.57 2.58 -2.75
CA ARG A 64 0.41 1.50 -3.03
C ARG A 64 1.06 0.96 -1.76
N VAL A 65 1.48 1.85 -0.84
CA VAL A 65 2.06 1.45 0.45
C VAL A 65 1.06 0.65 1.29
N LEU A 66 -0.21 1.09 1.33
CA LEU A 66 -1.26 0.38 2.07
C LEU A 66 -1.54 -0.99 1.46
N LEU A 67 -1.66 -1.08 0.13
CA LEU A 67 -1.93 -2.32 -0.59
C LEU A 67 -0.88 -3.39 -0.30
N ARG A 68 0.40 -3.00 -0.26
CA ARG A 68 1.50 -3.93 0.05
C ARG A 68 1.53 -4.39 1.50
N ARG A 69 0.99 -3.59 2.43
CA ARG A 69 0.92 -3.96 3.87
C ARG A 69 -0.38 -4.68 4.25
N ASP A 70 -1.40 -4.66 3.41
CA ASP A 70 -2.61 -5.42 3.65
C ASP A 70 -2.34 -6.91 3.41
N ALA A 71 -2.08 -7.64 4.50
CA ALA A 71 -1.86 -9.08 4.48
C ALA A 71 -3.06 -9.86 3.89
N ASN A 72 -4.27 -9.32 3.95
CA ASN A 72 -5.44 -9.91 3.31
C ASN A 72 -5.46 -9.65 1.81
N ALA A 73 -4.95 -8.51 1.34
CA ALA A 73 -4.82 -8.25 -0.10
C ALA A 73 -3.75 -9.16 -0.73
N ALA A 74 -2.61 -9.34 -0.07
CA ALA A 74 -1.58 -10.28 -0.52
C ALA A 74 -2.07 -11.73 -0.53
N ALA A 75 -2.79 -12.16 0.52
CA ALA A 75 -3.42 -13.48 0.56
C ALA A 75 -4.53 -13.63 -0.49
N ALA A 76 -5.35 -12.61 -0.73
CA ALA A 76 -6.41 -12.64 -1.75
C ALA A 76 -5.84 -12.68 -3.18
N ILE A 77 -4.73 -11.99 -3.44
CA ILE A 77 -4.00 -12.07 -4.73
C ILE A 77 -3.35 -13.45 -4.90
N ALA A 78 -2.88 -14.06 -3.81
CA ALA A 78 -2.29 -15.40 -3.82
C ALA A 78 -3.31 -16.55 -3.90
N ARG A 79 -4.60 -16.29 -3.65
CA ARG A 79 -5.65 -17.33 -3.75
C ARG A 79 -5.93 -17.66 -5.21
N THR A 80 -5.91 -18.94 -5.52
CA THR A 80 -6.25 -19.40 -6.88
C THR A 80 -7.75 -19.28 -7.12
N THR A 81 -8.15 -19.11 -8.38
CA THR A 81 -9.56 -19.12 -8.78
C THR A 81 -10.27 -20.41 -8.38
N ASP A 82 -9.54 -21.54 -8.37
CA ASP A 82 -10.04 -22.86 -7.98
C ASP A 82 -10.37 -22.92 -6.48
N ASP A 83 -9.54 -22.32 -5.63
CA ASP A 83 -9.79 -22.25 -4.18
C ASP A 83 -11.04 -21.43 -3.86
N VAL A 84 -11.28 -20.35 -4.61
CA VAL A 84 -12.47 -19.50 -4.46
C VAL A 84 -13.71 -20.23 -4.96
N ALA A 85 -13.62 -20.93 -6.09
CA ALA A 85 -14.72 -21.71 -6.64
C ALA A 85 -15.13 -22.89 -5.73
N ALA A 86 -14.16 -23.58 -5.12
CA ALA A 86 -14.41 -24.66 -4.18
C ALA A 86 -15.11 -24.18 -2.90
N GLU A 87 -14.73 -23.01 -2.37
CA GLU A 87 -15.37 -22.40 -1.22
C GLU A 87 -16.81 -21.97 -1.53
N LEU A 88 -17.04 -21.36 -2.70
CA LEU A 88 -18.37 -20.93 -3.11
C LEU A 88 -19.34 -22.11 -3.26
N ARG A 89 -18.90 -23.22 -3.89
CA ARG A 89 -19.70 -24.44 -4.02
C ARG A 89 -20.11 -25.01 -2.65
N ARG A 90 -19.18 -25.01 -1.69
CA ARG A 90 -19.43 -25.49 -0.32
C ARG A 90 -20.49 -24.64 0.39
N LYS A 91 -20.37 -23.31 0.34
CA LYS A 91 -21.33 -22.38 0.97
C LYS A 91 -22.72 -22.49 0.35
N LEU A 92 -22.81 -22.66 -0.98
CA LEU A 92 -24.09 -22.87 -1.66
C LEU A 92 -24.74 -24.20 -1.25
N HIS A 93 -23.95 -25.26 -1.07
CA HIS A 93 -24.45 -26.54 -0.58
C HIS A 93 -24.93 -26.46 0.88
N GLU A 94 -24.21 -25.76 1.75
CA GLU A 94 -24.61 -25.52 3.14
C GLU A 94 -25.87 -24.65 3.26
N ALA A 95 -26.04 -23.68 2.36
CA ALA A 95 -27.23 -22.82 2.30
C ALA A 95 -28.47 -23.52 1.74
N GLY A 96 -28.30 -24.46 0.79
CA GLY A 96 -29.38 -25.26 0.23
C GLY A 96 -29.77 -26.49 1.05
N ALA A 97 -28.99 -26.84 2.08
CA ALA A 97 -29.27 -27.95 3.00
C ALA A 97 -30.08 -27.52 4.25
N ARG A 98 -30.52 -26.27 4.31
CA ARG A 98 -31.47 -25.72 5.29
C ARG A 98 -32.82 -25.47 4.63
#